data_AF-A0AAV1TM20-F1
#
_entry.id   AF-A0AAV1TM20-F1
#
_cell.length_a   1.000
_cell.length_b   1.000
_cell.length_c   1.000
_cell.angle_alpha   90.00
_cell.angle_beta   90.00
_cell.angle_gamma   90.00
#
_symmetry.space_group_name_H-M   'P 1'
#
loop_
_entity.id
_entity.type
_entity.pdbx_description
1 polymer ?
#
loop_
_entity_poly.entity_id
_entity_poly.type
_entity_poly.pdbx_seq_one_letter_code
_entity_poly.pdbx_strand_id
1 'polypeptide(L)'
;MVQLLSGSHNKVISGISTPTQASKRSSRGKNGRAGRQKGSLAGNIIAGAFRKQLSELMLSMNKTSSRYVRSIKPTANKSAAEFDRLMIVEQLRCAGVIAAIRISRAAFPNRLPLVEFQQRFQIICPSALRDAEPS
;
A
#
# COMPACT_ATOMS: atom_id res chain seq x y z
N MET A 1 23.47 4.29 -28.21
CA MET A 1 24.11 3.70 -27.01
C MET A 1 23.37 2.45 -26.51
N VAL A 2 22.10 2.52 -26.10
CA VAL A 2 21.33 1.34 -25.61
C VAL A 2 21.25 0.19 -26.62
N GLN A 3 21.03 0.49 -27.91
CA GLN A 3 21.01 -0.55 -28.96
C GLN A 3 22.38 -1.22 -29.19
N LEU A 4 23.48 -0.49 -28.98
CA LEU A 4 24.83 -1.05 -29.08
C LEU A 4 25.13 -1.97 -27.88
N LEU A 5 24.68 -1.57 -26.67
CA LEU A 5 24.85 -2.37 -25.46
C LEU A 5 24.00 -3.65 -25.48
N SER A 6 22.81 -3.60 -26.10
CA SER A 6 21.97 -4.79 -26.29
C SER A 6 22.60 -5.87 -27.17
N GLY A 7 23.55 -5.50 -28.05
CA GLY A 7 24.31 -6.43 -28.90
C GLY A 7 25.62 -6.93 -28.27
N SER A 8 25.90 -6.61 -27.01
CA SER A 8 27.13 -7.03 -26.34
C SER A 8 27.20 -8.54 -26.15
N HIS A 9 28.40 -9.11 -26.38
CA HIS A 9 28.71 -10.52 -26.13
C HIS A 9 28.70 -10.86 -24.63
N ASN A 10 28.82 -9.85 -23.76
CA ASN A 10 28.66 -10.05 -22.33
C ASN A 10 27.17 -10.18 -22.00
N LYS A 11 26.75 -11.38 -21.55
CA LYS A 11 25.36 -11.71 -21.21
C LYS A 11 24.74 -10.78 -20.15
N VAL A 12 25.55 -10.22 -19.25
CA VAL A 12 25.08 -9.25 -18.25
C VAL A 12 24.73 -7.93 -18.92
N ILE A 13 25.59 -7.44 -19.81
CA ILE A 13 25.43 -6.14 -20.49
C ILE A 13 24.25 -6.18 -21.47
N SER A 14 24.11 -7.28 -22.23
CA SER A 14 22.94 -7.46 -23.09
C SER A 14 21.66 -7.61 -22.28
N GLY A 15 21.69 -8.36 -21.17
CA GLY A 15 20.53 -8.57 -20.29
C GLY A 15 19.96 -7.29 -19.67
N ILE A 16 20.81 -6.37 -19.18
CA ILE A 16 20.36 -5.09 -18.59
C ILE A 16 19.89 -4.08 -19.65
N SER A 17 20.36 -4.21 -20.88
CA SER A 17 20.12 -3.23 -21.95
C SER A 17 18.92 -3.59 -22.83
N THR A 18 18.49 -4.86 -22.81
CA THR A 18 17.26 -5.26 -23.49
C THR A 18 16.07 -4.60 -22.79
N PRO A 19 15.25 -3.79 -23.51
CA PRO A 19 14.04 -3.25 -22.93
C PRO A 19 13.15 -4.42 -22.53
N THR A 20 12.93 -4.57 -21.21
CA THR A 20 12.02 -5.58 -20.67
C THR A 20 10.63 -5.26 -21.20
N GLN A 21 10.23 -5.89 -22.30
CA GLN A 21 8.85 -5.87 -22.72
C GLN A 21 8.07 -6.59 -21.62
N ALA A 22 7.31 -5.80 -20.84
CA ALA A 22 6.39 -6.31 -19.85
C ALA A 22 5.67 -7.54 -20.42
N SER A 23 5.88 -8.70 -19.79
CA SER A 23 5.36 -9.99 -20.22
C SER A 23 3.89 -9.85 -20.62
N LYS A 24 3.62 -9.95 -21.93
CA LYS A 24 2.26 -10.07 -22.45
C LYS A 24 1.74 -11.45 -22.02
N ARG A 25 1.17 -11.55 -20.81
CA ARG A 25 0.24 -12.63 -20.50
C ARG A 25 -0.98 -12.44 -21.42
N SER A 26 -1.07 -13.29 -22.44
CA SER A 26 -2.12 -13.30 -23.43
C SER A 26 -3.43 -13.80 -22.82
N SER A 27 -4.30 -12.88 -22.36
CA SER A 27 -5.72 -13.19 -22.22
C SER A 27 -6.42 -12.88 -23.54
N ARG A 28 -6.65 -13.93 -24.33
CA ARG A 28 -7.36 -13.93 -25.61
C ARG A 28 -8.87 -13.77 -25.33
N GLY A 29 -9.50 -12.68 -25.75
CA GLY A 29 -10.96 -12.54 -25.62
C GLY A 29 -11.57 -11.17 -25.95
N LYS A 30 -12.20 -11.13 -27.14
CA LYS A 30 -13.36 -10.33 -27.59
C LYS A 30 -13.20 -8.87 -28.06
N ASN A 31 -13.41 -8.75 -29.38
CA ASN A 31 -13.88 -7.65 -30.22
C ASN A 31 -14.56 -6.47 -29.50
N GLY A 32 -13.97 -5.28 -29.65
CA GLY A 32 -14.57 -3.99 -29.33
C GLY A 32 -13.95 -2.89 -30.21
N ARG A 33 -14.81 -2.01 -30.73
CA ARG A 33 -14.55 -0.98 -31.74
C ARG A 33 -13.26 -0.18 -31.52
N ALA A 34 -12.55 0.09 -32.62
CA ALA A 34 -11.31 0.86 -32.67
C ALA A 34 -11.52 2.30 -32.13
N GLY A 35 -11.27 2.48 -30.84
CA GLY A 35 -11.10 3.78 -30.22
C GLY A 35 -9.83 4.43 -30.76
N ARG A 36 -9.99 5.63 -31.33
CA ARG A 36 -9.00 6.64 -31.70
C ARG A 36 -7.60 6.33 -31.16
N GLN A 37 -6.71 5.85 -32.03
CA GLN A 37 -5.32 5.56 -31.71
C GLN A 37 -4.67 6.82 -31.15
N LYS A 38 -4.50 6.84 -29.82
CA LYS A 38 -3.71 7.84 -29.12
C LYS A 38 -2.29 7.72 -29.68
N GLY A 39 -1.81 8.80 -30.31
CA GLY A 39 -0.58 8.79 -31.11
C GLY A 39 0.59 8.07 -30.42
N SER A 40 1.35 7.34 -31.25
CA SER A 40 2.52 6.49 -30.97
C SER A 40 3.54 7.05 -29.96
N LEU A 41 3.51 8.35 -29.67
CA LEU A 41 4.38 9.03 -28.71
C LEU A 41 4.00 8.81 -27.23
N ALA A 42 2.74 8.47 -26.90
CA ALA A 42 2.30 8.36 -25.51
C ALA A 42 2.82 7.09 -24.78
N GLY A 43 3.25 6.07 -25.53
CA GLY A 43 3.81 4.83 -24.99
C GLY A 43 5.31 4.88 -24.67
N ASN A 44 6.03 5.86 -25.23
CA ASN A 44 7.49 5.98 -25.14
C ASN A 44 7.96 7.02 -24.11
N ILE A 45 7.05 7.58 -23.30
CA ILE A 45 7.38 8.53 -22.24
C ILE A 45 7.47 7.77 -20.91
N ILE A 46 8.50 8.04 -20.12
CA ILE A 46 8.72 7.44 -18.78
C ILE A 46 7.48 7.56 -17.89
N ALA A 47 6.78 8.71 -17.94
CA ALA A 47 5.53 8.93 -17.22
C ALA A 47 4.42 7.94 -17.61
N GLY A 48 4.34 7.53 -18.88
CA GLY A 48 3.37 6.55 -19.37
C GLY A 48 3.65 5.15 -18.80
N ALA A 49 4.92 4.74 -18.78
CA ALA A 49 5.36 3.49 -18.17
C ALA A 49 5.13 3.48 -16.65
N PHE A 50 5.48 4.58 -15.96
CA PHE A 50 5.26 4.74 -14.52
C PHE A 50 3.77 4.65 -14.17
N ARG A 51 2.90 5.34 -14.92
CA ARG A 51 1.45 5.27 -14.72
C ARG A 51 0.93 3.83 -14.81
N LYS A 52 1.39 3.08 -15.83
CA LYS A 52 0.99 1.68 -16.01
C LYS A 52 1.43 0.82 -14.82
N GLN A 53 2.69 0.92 -14.42
CA GLN A 53 3.24 0.17 -13.28
C GLN A 53 2.54 0.53 -11.96
N LEU A 54 2.27 1.81 -11.71
CA LEU A 54 1.53 2.28 -10.55
C LEU A 54 0.09 1.72 -10.53
N SER A 55 -0.60 1.72 -11.67
CA SER A 55 -1.95 1.15 -11.77
C SER A 55 -1.95 -0.36 -11.50
N GLU A 56 -0.99 -1.10 -12.02
CA GLU A 56 -0.85 -2.54 -11.76
C GLU A 56 -0.57 -2.82 -10.28
N LEU A 57 0.30 -2.03 -9.64
CA LEU A 57 0.59 -2.13 -8.22
C LEU A 57 -0.66 -1.87 -7.35
N MET A 58 -1.40 -0.79 -7.62
CA MET A 58 -2.61 -0.46 -6.87
C MET A 58 -3.66 -1.57 -6.96
N LEU A 59 -3.83 -2.19 -8.14
CA LEU A 59 -4.73 -3.33 -8.31
C LEU A 59 -4.31 -4.55 -7.47
N SER A 60 -3.01 -4.79 -7.31
CA SER A 60 -2.50 -5.87 -6.47
C SER A 60 -2.71 -5.55 -4.98
N MET A 61 -2.38 -4.33 -4.54
CA MET A 61 -2.57 -3.90 -3.15
C MET A 61 -4.05 -3.92 -2.72
N ASN A 62 -4.98 -3.58 -3.61
CA ASN A 62 -6.41 -3.61 -3.30
C ASN A 62 -6.98 -5.03 -3.09
N LYS A 63 -6.25 -6.07 -3.52
CA LYS A 63 -6.65 -7.48 -3.31
C LYS A 63 -6.14 -8.06 -1.99
N THR A 64 -5.26 -7.35 -1.27
CA THR A 64 -4.65 -7.82 -0.04
C THR A 64 -5.18 -7.06 1.18
N SER A 65 -4.97 -7.61 2.38
CA SER A 65 -5.19 -6.88 3.63
C SER A 65 -4.01 -5.94 3.88
N SER A 66 -4.24 -4.63 3.74
CA SER A 66 -3.20 -3.63 3.92
C SER A 66 -3.04 -3.22 5.39
N ARG A 67 -1.81 -3.25 5.89
CA ARG A 67 -1.42 -2.68 7.19
C ARG A 67 -0.62 -1.41 6.94
N TYR A 68 -1.06 -0.30 7.53
CA TYR A 68 -0.43 1.01 7.34
C TYR A 68 0.48 1.36 8.52
N VAL A 69 1.73 1.72 8.22
CA VAL A 69 2.70 2.27 9.18
C VAL A 69 3.15 3.63 8.66
N ARG A 70 3.10 4.65 9.52
CA ARG A 70 3.53 6.02 9.18
C ARG A 70 4.79 6.36 9.97
N SER A 71 5.88 6.64 9.26
CA SER A 71 7.10 7.15 9.86
C SER A 71 6.94 8.61 10.26
N ILE A 72 7.46 8.99 11.42
CA ILE A 72 7.45 10.36 11.95
C ILE A 72 8.89 10.79 12.18
N LYS A 73 9.28 11.95 11.63
CA LYS A 73 10.59 12.56 11.89
C LYS A 73 10.49 13.32 13.23
N PRO A 74 11.32 13.00 14.23
CA PRO A 74 11.20 13.63 15.56
C PRO A 74 11.71 15.08 15.58
N THR A 75 12.75 15.39 14.80
CA THR A 75 13.41 16.71 14.75
C THR A 75 13.96 17.00 13.36
N ALA A 76 14.10 18.28 13.00
CA ALA A 76 14.66 18.66 11.71
C ALA A 76 16.18 18.42 11.61
N ASN A 77 16.91 18.68 12.71
CA ASN A 77 18.37 18.65 12.82
C ASN A 77 18.96 17.24 13.00
N LYS A 78 18.15 16.18 13.00
CA LYS A 78 18.57 14.78 13.19
C LYS A 78 19.19 14.49 14.56
N SER A 79 18.87 15.30 15.58
CA SER A 79 19.24 15.03 16.97
C SER A 79 18.42 13.83 17.52
N ALA A 80 19.10 12.89 18.18
CA ALA A 80 18.49 11.65 18.65
C ALA A 80 17.63 11.81 19.92
N ALA A 81 17.93 12.80 20.75
CA ALA A 81 17.28 12.99 22.07
C ALA A 81 16.31 14.18 22.10
N GLU A 82 16.13 14.86 20.97
CA GLU A 82 15.29 16.04 20.86
C GLU A 82 13.94 15.67 20.21
N PHE A 83 12.90 16.42 20.55
CA PHE A 83 11.53 16.17 20.09
C PHE A 83 10.83 17.49 19.79
N ASP A 84 10.61 17.77 18.50
CA ASP A 84 9.90 18.96 18.06
C ASP A 84 8.39 18.67 17.94
N ARG A 85 7.65 19.14 18.94
CA ARG A 85 6.20 18.93 19.04
C ARG A 85 5.44 19.54 17.87
N LEU A 86 5.80 20.75 17.42
CA LEU A 86 5.05 21.46 16.39
C LEU A 86 5.22 20.79 15.04
N MET A 87 6.47 20.45 14.68
CA MET A 87 6.78 19.75 13.44
C MET A 87 6.08 18.38 13.37
N ILE A 88 6.04 17.64 14.49
CA ILE A 88 5.38 16.33 14.53
C ILE A 88 3.88 16.47 14.38
N VAL A 89 3.26 17.43 15.07
CA VAL A 89 1.82 17.67 14.94
C VAL A 89 1.45 18.02 13.50
N GLU A 90 2.26 18.82 12.80
CA GLU A 90 2.05 19.12 11.38
C GLU A 90 2.17 17.85 10.51
N GLN A 91 3.20 17.02 10.73
CA GLN A 91 3.33 15.73 10.05
C GLN A 91 2.09 14.85 10.26
N LEU A 92 1.56 14.77 11.48
CA LEU A 92 0.38 13.96 11.79
C LEU A 92 -0.89 14.46 11.09
N ARG A 93 -1.03 15.78 10.91
CA ARG A 93 -2.13 16.38 10.13
C ARG A 93 -1.97 16.09 8.64
N CYS A 94 -0.80 16.38 8.07
CA CYS A 94 -0.51 16.19 6.64
C CYS A 94 -0.56 14.71 6.23
N ALA A 95 -0.13 13.79 7.10
CA ALA A 95 -0.21 12.36 6.87
C ALA A 95 -1.61 11.77 7.10
N GLY A 96 -2.59 12.58 7.55
CA GLY A 96 -3.97 12.16 7.80
C GLY A 96 -4.14 11.28 9.05
N VAL A 97 -3.13 11.18 9.92
CA VAL A 97 -3.17 10.32 11.12
C VAL A 97 -4.26 10.78 12.08
N ILE A 98 -4.41 12.10 12.26
CA ILE A 98 -5.45 12.66 13.14
C ILE A 98 -6.87 12.30 12.64
N ALA A 99 -7.10 12.38 11.33
CA ALA A 99 -8.37 11.99 10.73
C ALA A 99 -8.62 10.48 10.88
N ALA A 100 -7.59 9.67 10.64
CA ALA A 100 -7.67 8.22 10.81
C ALA A 100 -8.01 7.82 12.26
N ILE A 101 -7.41 8.48 13.27
CA ILE A 101 -7.75 8.26 14.68
C ILE A 101 -9.23 8.56 14.95
N ARG A 102 -9.75 9.67 14.42
CA ARG A 102 -11.15 10.07 14.61
C ARG A 102 -12.11 9.02 14.03
N ILE A 103 -11.86 8.56 12.80
CA ILE A 103 -12.65 7.50 12.15
C ILE A 103 -12.54 6.20 12.94
N SER A 104 -11.32 5.82 13.33
CA SER A 104 -11.03 4.59 14.07
C SER A 104 -11.78 4.54 15.40
N ARG A 105 -11.80 5.65 16.15
CA ARG A 105 -12.57 5.75 17.41
C ARG A 105 -14.07 5.54 17.22
N ALA A 106 -14.65 6.04 16.13
CA ALA A 106 -16.05 5.82 15.80
C ALA A 106 -16.35 4.36 15.36
N ALA A 107 -15.34 3.62 14.92
CA ALA A 107 -15.48 2.27 14.38
C ALA A 107 -15.19 1.14 15.38
N PHE A 108 -14.97 1.46 16.66
CA PHE A 108 -14.58 0.51 17.73
C PHE A 108 -13.32 -0.29 17.34
N PRO A 109 -12.11 0.29 17.49
CA PRO A 109 -10.89 -0.25 16.88
C PRO A 109 -10.39 -1.53 17.54
N ASN A 110 -10.76 -1.77 18.79
CA ASN A 110 -10.45 -3.00 19.51
C ASN A 110 -11.54 -4.03 19.21
N ARG A 111 -11.18 -5.09 18.48
CA ARG A 111 -12.05 -6.26 18.28
C ARG A 111 -11.46 -7.42 19.06
N LEU A 112 -12.24 -7.93 20.01
CA LEU A 112 -11.89 -9.11 20.80
C LEU A 112 -12.97 -10.18 20.55
N PRO A 113 -12.62 -11.41 20.16
CA PRO A 113 -13.58 -12.50 20.06
C PRO A 113 -14.29 -12.72 21.41
N LEU A 114 -15.56 -13.10 21.37
CA LEU A 114 -16.38 -13.26 22.58
C LEU A 114 -15.76 -14.28 23.55
N VAL A 115 -15.25 -15.40 23.02
CA VAL A 115 -14.61 -16.45 23.83
C VAL A 115 -13.40 -15.90 24.60
N GLU A 116 -12.54 -15.12 23.93
CA GLU A 116 -11.38 -14.49 24.58
C GLU A 116 -11.80 -13.42 25.59
N PHE A 117 -12.86 -12.66 25.28
CA PHE A 117 -13.43 -11.68 26.20
C PHE A 117 -13.94 -12.36 27.48
N GLN A 118 -14.74 -13.43 27.35
CA GLN A 118 -15.26 -14.18 28.49
C GLN A 118 -14.14 -14.78 29.34
N GLN A 119 -13.19 -15.47 28.72
CA GLN A 119 -12.05 -16.05 29.43
C GLN A 119 -11.25 -14.98 30.21
N ARG A 120 -11.07 -13.80 29.63
CA ARG A 120 -10.28 -12.72 30.24
C ARG A 120 -11.03 -11.98 31.35
N PHE A 121 -12.34 -11.81 31.23
CA PHE A 121 -13.13 -10.95 32.12
C PHE A 121 -14.09 -11.71 33.05
N GLN A 122 -14.16 -13.06 32.99
CA GLN A 122 -15.01 -13.86 33.88
C GLN A 122 -14.73 -13.62 35.38
N ILE A 123 -13.48 -13.32 35.75
CA ILE A 123 -13.07 -13.14 37.15
C ILE A 123 -13.77 -11.93 37.81
N ILE A 124 -14.04 -10.89 37.02
CA ILE A 124 -14.76 -9.69 37.48
C ILE A 124 -16.26 -9.74 37.16
N CYS A 125 -16.72 -10.77 36.46
CA CYS A 125 -18.12 -10.92 36.08
C CYS A 125 -18.95 -11.36 37.31
N PRO A 126 -20.08 -10.69 37.63
CA PRO A 126 -20.99 -11.13 38.68
C PRO A 126 -21.50 -12.55 38.42
N SER A 127 -21.71 -13.35 39.48
CA SER A 127 -22.12 -14.75 39.37
C SER A 127 -23.37 -14.95 38.51
N ALA A 128 -24.33 -14.02 38.57
CA ALA A 128 -25.57 -14.06 37.80
C ALA A 128 -25.39 -13.95 36.27
N LEU A 129 -24.24 -13.47 35.78
CA LEU A 129 -23.94 -13.32 34.36
C LEU A 129 -22.99 -14.40 33.82
N ARG A 130 -22.46 -15.28 34.68
CA ARG A 130 -21.48 -16.31 34.27
C ARG A 130 -22.13 -17.48 33.53
N ASP A 131 -23.39 -17.77 33.85
CA ASP A 131 -24.13 -18.92 33.32
C ASP A 131 -25.12 -18.54 32.21
N ALA A 132 -25.09 -17.29 31.75
CA ALA A 132 -25.95 -16.83 30.67
C ALA A 132 -25.46 -17.39 29.33
N GLU A 133 -26.32 -18.14 28.64
CA GLU A 133 -26.03 -18.68 27.31
C GLU A 133 -25.72 -17.54 26.31
N PRO A 134 -24.63 -17.65 25.52
CA PRO A 134 -24.31 -16.66 24.50
C PRO A 134 -25.35 -16.74 23.37
N SER A 135 -26.10 -15.64 23.17
CA SER A 135 -27.04 -15.45 22.06
C SER A 135 -26.37 -15.27 20.70
#